data_AF-A0A519CCV9-F1
#
_entry.id   AF-A0A519CCV9-F1
#
_cell.length_a   1.000
_cell.length_b   1.000
_cell.length_c   1.000
_cell.angle_alpha   90.00
_cell.angle_beta   90.00
_cell.angle_gamma   90.00
#
_symmetry.space_group_name_H-M   'P 1'
#
loop_
_entity.id
_entity.type
_entity.pdbx_description
1 polymer ?
#
loop_
_entity_poly.entity_id
_entity_poly.type
_entity_poly.pdbx_seq_one_letter_code
_entity_poly.pdbx_strand_id
1 'polypeptide(L)'
;MDELLFYAKAILLVVLLYDVIILFRKPEEGSKVVTLNFWKEMERKGINSLLIPCTMIFIISLDYVQKTEIYLSLGLLILSIIYLGYPRPFAFGKTGILLDGKIIVKDRILKAKKTETGTKISIEWYGWLMEKNLPASDVTDAILKEFND
;
A
#
# COMPACT_ATOMS: atom_id res chain seq x y z
N MET A 1 17.25 7.30 27.51
CA MET A 1 16.04 6.62 27.00
C MET A 1 15.46 7.40 25.82
N ASP A 2 15.48 8.73 25.92
CA ASP A 2 15.01 9.68 24.90
C ASP A 2 15.68 9.54 23.53
N GLU A 3 16.99 9.24 23.49
CA GLU A 3 17.71 8.99 22.22
C GLU A 3 17.12 7.80 21.44
N LEU A 4 16.70 6.74 22.13
CA LEU A 4 16.14 5.55 21.48
C LEU A 4 14.77 5.86 20.86
N LEU A 5 13.92 6.61 21.56
CA LEU A 5 12.64 7.06 21.04
C LEU A 5 12.84 8.00 19.83
N PHE A 6 13.83 8.89 19.88
CA PHE A 6 14.20 9.73 18.76
C PHE A 6 14.64 8.93 17.54
N TYR A 7 15.58 7.98 17.70
CA TYR A 7 16.02 7.13 16.59
C TYR A 7 14.90 6.26 16.02
N ALA A 8 14.01 5.73 16.87
CA ALA A 8 12.84 4.98 16.42
C ALA A 8 11.93 5.84 15.53
N LYS A 9 11.64 7.07 15.93
CA LYS A 9 10.87 8.02 15.10
C LYS A 9 11.59 8.38 13.80
N ALA A 10 12.90 8.57 13.83
CA ALA A 10 13.68 8.88 12.65
C ALA A 10 13.66 7.73 11.63
N ILE A 11 13.80 6.48 12.09
CA ILE A 11 13.69 5.30 11.23
C ILE A 11 12.27 5.20 10.65
N LEU A 12 11.24 5.37 11.49
CA LEU A 12 9.85 5.39 11.04
C LEU A 12 9.59 6.48 10.01
N LEU A 13 10.20 7.66 10.17
CA LEU A 13 10.07 8.77 9.24
C LEU A 13 10.58 8.37 7.85
N VAL A 14 11.77 7.77 7.77
CA VAL A 14 12.35 7.32 6.51
C VAL A 14 11.47 6.28 5.82
N VAL A 15 10.97 5.31 6.58
CA VAL A 15 10.07 4.26 6.05
C VAL A 15 8.76 4.87 5.55
N LEU A 16 8.13 5.76 6.33
CA LEU A 16 6.86 6.37 5.94
C LEU A 16 7.02 7.30 4.74
N LEU A 17 8.12 8.05 4.64
CA LEU A 17 8.39 8.90 3.49
C LEU A 17 8.49 8.06 2.21
N TYR A 18 9.22 6.95 2.26
CA TYR A 18 9.31 6.03 1.13
C TYR A 18 7.92 5.50 0.73
N ASP A 19 7.13 5.07 1.71
CA ASP A 19 5.78 4.56 1.49
C ASP A 19 4.85 5.62 0.89
N VAL A 20 4.92 6.87 1.36
CA VAL A 20 4.14 8.01 0.83
C VAL A 20 4.58 8.35 -0.59
N ILE A 21 5.88 8.37 -0.89
CA ILE A 21 6.39 8.62 -2.25
C ILE A 21 5.84 7.58 -3.24
N ILE A 22 5.75 6.31 -2.81
CA ILE A 22 5.19 5.23 -3.63
C ILE A 22 3.71 5.44 -3.95
N LEU A 23 2.93 6.12 -3.08
CA LEU A 23 1.52 6.43 -3.36
C LEU A 23 1.35 7.32 -4.59
N PHE A 24 2.30 8.23 -4.81
CA PHE A 24 2.26 9.21 -5.89
C PHE A 24 2.83 8.68 -7.21
N ARG A 25 3.17 7.38 -7.27
CA ARG A 25 3.67 6.78 -8.51
C ARG A 25 2.55 6.76 -9.56
N LYS A 26 2.80 7.44 -10.69
CA LYS A 26 1.84 7.54 -11.78
C LYS A 26 1.74 6.23 -12.56
N PRO A 27 0.54 5.84 -13.00
CA PRO A 27 0.35 4.72 -13.92
C PRO A 27 0.90 5.06 -15.32
N GLU A 28 1.20 4.01 -16.09
CA GLU A 28 1.65 4.15 -17.48
C GLU A 28 0.56 4.84 -18.34
N GLU A 29 0.96 5.68 -19.29
CA GLU A 29 0.01 6.38 -20.17
C GLU A 29 -0.86 5.38 -20.96
N GLY A 30 -2.17 5.64 -20.98
CA GLY A 30 -3.16 4.76 -21.60
C GLY A 30 -3.55 3.52 -20.76
N SER A 31 -3.05 3.39 -19.52
CA SER A 31 -3.50 2.35 -18.60
C SER A 31 -4.95 2.56 -18.18
N LYS A 32 -5.68 1.45 -17.97
CA LYS A 32 -6.92 1.51 -17.20
C LYS A 32 -6.57 1.74 -15.74
N VAL A 33 -7.08 2.82 -15.15
CA VAL A 33 -6.81 3.19 -13.76
C VAL A 33 -8.11 3.14 -12.98
N VAL A 34 -8.07 2.48 -11.83
CA VAL A 34 -9.11 2.53 -10.82
C VAL A 34 -8.48 2.98 -9.52
N THR A 35 -9.07 4.00 -8.90
CA THR A 35 -8.83 4.31 -7.49
C THR A 35 -9.90 3.63 -6.67
N LEU A 36 -9.48 2.77 -5.73
CA LEU A 36 -10.43 2.13 -4.81
C LEU A 36 -11.06 3.18 -3.90
N ASN A 37 -12.29 2.92 -3.45
CA ASN A 37 -12.89 3.73 -2.40
C ASN A 37 -12.12 3.52 -1.08
N PHE A 38 -12.27 4.48 -0.15
CA PHE A 38 -11.52 4.47 1.12
C PHE A 38 -11.65 3.14 1.89
N TRP A 39 -12.84 2.57 1.98
CA TRP A 39 -13.08 1.31 2.69
C TRP A 39 -12.36 0.11 2.07
N LYS A 40 -12.42 -0.08 0.73
CA LYS A 40 -11.67 -1.15 0.06
C LYS A 40 -10.16 -0.93 0.13
N GLU A 41 -9.72 0.33 0.16
CA GLU A 41 -8.30 0.65 0.35
C GLU A 41 -7.84 0.31 1.78
N MET A 42 -8.69 0.50 2.79
CA MET A 42 -8.42 0.04 4.17
C MET A 42 -8.36 -1.48 4.26
N GLU A 43 -9.30 -2.19 3.66
CA GLU A 43 -9.28 -3.66 3.57
C GLU A 43 -8.00 -4.16 2.89
N ARG A 44 -7.61 -3.51 1.78
CA ARG A 44 -6.37 -3.82 1.06
C ARG A 44 -5.11 -3.55 1.87
N LYS A 45 -5.10 -2.51 2.69
CA LYS A 45 -4.01 -2.20 3.64
C LYS A 45 -3.98 -3.20 4.82
N GLY A 46 -5.04 -3.98 5.02
CA GLY A 46 -5.09 -5.10 5.95
C GLY A 46 -4.75 -4.67 7.37
N ILE A 47 -3.88 -5.43 8.04
CA ILE A 47 -3.47 -5.15 9.43
C ILE A 47 -2.83 -3.78 9.62
N ASN A 48 -2.23 -3.20 8.56
CA ASN A 48 -1.60 -1.88 8.63
C ASN A 48 -2.63 -0.75 8.82
N SER A 49 -3.89 -0.96 8.43
CA SER A 49 -4.98 -0.01 8.69
C SER A 49 -5.21 0.23 10.19
N LEU A 50 -4.88 -0.77 11.02
CA LEU A 50 -5.02 -0.72 12.47
C LEU A 50 -3.69 -0.49 13.20
N LEU A 51 -2.61 -1.15 12.75
CA LEU A 51 -1.29 -1.02 13.38
C LEU A 51 -0.74 0.40 13.29
N ILE A 52 -0.92 1.10 12.16
CA ILE A 52 -0.38 2.45 11.97
C ILE A 52 -1.02 3.44 12.97
N PRO A 53 -2.35 3.56 13.08
CA PRO A 53 -2.98 4.41 14.11
C PRO A 53 -2.56 4.05 15.53
N CYS A 54 -2.53 2.76 15.88
CA CYS A 54 -2.12 2.31 17.21
C CYS A 54 -0.67 2.70 17.52
N THR A 55 0.23 2.52 16.55
CA THR A 55 1.65 2.90 16.69
C THR A 55 1.80 4.40 16.89
N MET A 56 1.02 5.20 16.16
CA MET A 56 1.06 6.65 16.31
C MET A 56 0.58 7.13 17.68
N ILE A 57 -0.54 6.59 18.18
CA ILE A 57 -1.04 6.89 19.53
C ILE A 57 0.02 6.52 20.57
N PHE A 58 0.66 5.37 20.41
CA PHE A 58 1.70 4.89 21.32
C PHE A 58 2.91 5.84 21.36
N ILE A 59 3.44 6.24 20.20
CA ILE A 59 4.59 7.16 20.12
C ILE A 59 4.26 8.53 20.74
N ILE A 60 3.09 9.08 20.44
CA ILE A 60 2.65 10.37 21.02
C ILE A 60 2.48 10.26 22.54
N SER A 61 1.97 9.13 23.03
CA SER A 61 1.84 8.87 24.46
C SER A 61 3.21 8.77 25.14
N LEU A 62 4.19 8.13 24.48
CA LEU A 62 5.56 8.09 24.98
C LEU A 62 6.18 9.49 25.06
N ASP A 63 5.92 10.35 24.08
CA ASP A 63 6.39 11.75 24.12
C ASP A 63 5.84 12.50 25.32
N TYR A 64 4.56 12.33 25.58
CA TYR A 64 3.91 12.98 26.71
C TYR A 64 4.50 12.51 28.06
N VAL A 65 4.72 11.19 28.22
CA VAL A 65 5.28 10.61 29.45
C VAL A 65 6.75 10.99 29.66
N GLN A 66 7.55 11.02 28.59
CA GLN A 66 8.98 11.34 28.64
C GLN A 66 9.25 12.86 28.59
N LYS A 67 8.22 13.68 28.39
CA LYS A 67 8.33 15.15 28.23
C LYS A 67 9.29 15.56 27.11
N THR A 68 9.32 14.77 26.03
CA THR A 68 10.14 15.00 24.84
C THR A 68 9.39 15.82 23.79
N GLU A 69 10.11 16.29 22.77
CA GLU A 69 9.52 17.10 21.70
C GLU A 69 8.51 16.30 20.84
N ILE A 70 7.34 16.91 20.62
CA ILE A 70 6.22 16.28 19.92
C ILE A 70 6.25 16.47 18.39
N TYR A 71 7.06 17.40 17.88
CA TYR A 71 7.04 17.82 16.47
C TYR A 71 7.26 16.66 15.50
N LEU A 72 8.24 15.80 15.78
CA LEU A 72 8.54 14.65 14.92
C LEU A 72 7.37 13.63 14.91
N SER A 73 6.71 13.44 16.05
CA SER A 73 5.55 12.55 16.16
C SER A 73 4.32 13.10 15.46
N LEU A 74 4.13 14.43 15.47
CA LEU A 74 3.10 15.09 14.66
C LEU A 74 3.40 14.93 13.17
N GLY A 75 4.66 15.07 12.74
CA GLY A 75 5.06 14.81 11.36
C GLY A 75 4.75 13.38 10.93
N LEU A 76 5.09 12.39 11.76
CA LEU A 76 4.76 10.99 11.56
C LEU A 76 3.24 10.75 11.51
N LEU A 77 2.46 11.42 12.35
CA LEU A 77 1.00 11.33 12.35
C LEU A 77 0.42 11.83 11.02
N ILE A 78 0.87 12.99 10.55
CA ILE A 78 0.44 13.59 9.29
C ILE A 78 0.77 12.64 8.13
N LEU A 79 2.01 12.15 8.06
CA LEU A 79 2.41 11.20 7.03
C LEU A 79 1.59 9.90 7.10
N SER A 80 1.25 9.43 8.31
CA SER A 80 0.41 8.24 8.52
C SER A 80 -1.01 8.46 8.01
N ILE A 81 -1.59 9.64 8.26
CA ILE A 81 -2.90 10.01 7.73
C ILE A 81 -2.87 10.07 6.21
N ILE A 82 -1.84 10.67 5.62
CA ILE A 82 -1.66 10.69 4.15
C ILE A 82 -1.55 9.25 3.63
N TYR A 83 -0.73 8.43 4.29
CA TYR A 83 -0.54 7.04 3.90
C TYR A 83 -1.83 6.23 3.93
N LEU A 84 -2.66 6.39 4.96
CA LEU A 84 -3.91 5.66 5.12
C LEU A 84 -5.03 6.24 4.24
N GLY A 85 -5.13 7.55 4.17
CA GLY A 85 -6.20 8.29 3.50
C GLY A 85 -6.07 8.38 2.00
N TYR A 86 -4.84 8.41 1.46
CA TYR A 86 -4.65 8.55 0.02
C TYR A 86 -4.88 7.20 -0.69
N PRO A 87 -5.81 7.13 -1.65
CA PRO A 87 -6.07 5.91 -2.39
C PRO A 87 -4.93 5.63 -3.37
N ARG A 88 -4.41 4.40 -3.37
CA ARG A 88 -3.39 4.01 -4.32
C ARG A 88 -4.00 3.81 -5.70
N PRO A 89 -3.39 4.36 -6.77
CA PRO A 89 -3.80 4.00 -8.13
C PRO A 89 -3.57 2.50 -8.32
N PHE A 90 -4.63 1.80 -8.70
CA PHE A 90 -4.55 0.44 -9.20
C PHE A 90 -4.74 0.51 -10.70
N ALA A 91 -3.72 0.11 -11.47
CA ALA A 91 -3.77 0.27 -12.92
C ALA A 91 -3.31 -0.97 -13.66
N PHE A 92 -3.87 -1.16 -14.85
CA PHE A 92 -3.43 -2.16 -15.80
C PHE A 92 -3.07 -1.49 -17.12
N GLY A 93 -1.79 -1.56 -17.46
CA GLY A 93 -1.20 -0.93 -18.64
C GLY A 93 -0.70 -1.97 -19.64
N LYS A 94 0.03 -1.49 -20.65
CA LYS A 94 0.61 -2.35 -21.70
C LYS A 94 1.74 -3.20 -21.14
N THR A 95 2.56 -2.62 -20.27
CA THR A 95 3.76 -3.27 -19.72
C THR A 95 3.49 -4.11 -18.48
N GLY A 96 2.39 -3.86 -17.76
CA GLY A 96 2.13 -4.54 -16.49
C GLY A 96 0.98 -3.98 -15.68
N ILE A 97 0.87 -4.49 -14.45
CA ILE A 97 -0.08 -4.02 -13.43
C ILE A 97 0.67 -3.09 -12.46
N LEU A 98 0.15 -1.88 -12.23
CA LEU A 98 0.56 -1.05 -11.09
C LEU A 98 -0.22 -1.51 -9.85
N LEU A 99 0.48 -2.21 -8.96
CA LEU A 99 -0.07 -2.75 -7.71
C LEU A 99 0.80 -2.31 -6.54
N ASP A 100 0.20 -1.63 -5.56
CA ASP A 100 0.88 -1.09 -4.37
C ASP A 100 2.08 -0.19 -4.72
N GLY A 101 1.93 0.62 -5.78
CA GLY A 101 2.97 1.50 -6.31
C GLY A 101 4.22 0.77 -6.84
N LYS A 102 4.10 -0.55 -7.06
CA LYS A 102 5.07 -1.35 -7.81
C LYS A 102 4.46 -1.78 -9.14
N ILE A 103 5.27 -1.74 -10.19
CA ILE A 103 4.87 -2.25 -11.50
C ILE A 103 5.24 -3.73 -11.55
N ILE A 104 4.23 -4.56 -11.72
CA ILE A 104 4.36 -6.00 -11.94
C ILE A 104 4.28 -6.22 -13.45
N VAL A 105 5.40 -6.62 -14.04
CA VAL A 105 5.51 -6.87 -15.48
C VAL A 105 4.59 -8.03 -15.89
N LYS A 106 3.95 -7.94 -17.06
CA LYS A 106 2.99 -8.95 -17.54
C LYS A 106 3.54 -10.37 -17.55
N ASP A 107 4.79 -10.55 -17.97
CA ASP A 107 5.44 -11.87 -18.05
C ASP A 107 5.54 -12.59 -16.69
N ARG A 108 5.42 -11.86 -15.58
CA ARG A 108 5.42 -12.42 -14.23
C ARG A 108 4.02 -12.82 -13.75
N ILE A 109 2.96 -12.49 -14.49
CA ILE A 109 1.59 -12.84 -14.15
C ILE A 109 1.29 -14.18 -14.80
N LEU A 110 1.10 -15.21 -13.98
CA LEU A 110 0.93 -16.57 -14.47
C LEU A 110 -0.54 -16.88 -14.75
N LYS A 111 -1.43 -16.57 -13.80
CA LYS A 111 -2.86 -16.88 -13.88
C LYS A 111 -3.70 -15.85 -13.12
N ALA A 112 -4.93 -15.65 -13.57
CA ALA A 112 -5.95 -14.91 -12.84
C ALA A 112 -7.22 -15.77 -12.69
N LYS A 113 -7.76 -15.87 -11.47
CA LYS A 113 -8.98 -16.62 -11.17
C LYS A 113 -10.01 -15.72 -10.49
N LYS A 114 -11.27 -15.81 -10.91
CA LYS A 114 -12.37 -15.08 -10.28
C LYS A 114 -12.65 -15.62 -8.87
N THR A 115 -12.84 -14.73 -7.90
CA THR A 115 -13.27 -15.05 -6.53
C THR A 115 -14.60 -14.36 -6.22
N GLU A 116 -15.24 -14.73 -5.10
CA GLU A 116 -16.52 -14.14 -4.68
C GLU A 116 -16.45 -12.61 -4.48
N THR A 117 -15.29 -12.11 -4.04
CA THR A 117 -15.07 -10.69 -3.73
C THR A 117 -14.20 -9.95 -4.75
N GLY A 118 -13.72 -10.63 -5.80
CA GLY A 118 -12.87 -10.03 -6.84
C GLY A 118 -12.08 -11.03 -7.68
N THR A 119 -10.76 -10.89 -7.70
CA THR A 119 -9.85 -11.70 -8.53
C THR A 119 -8.61 -12.09 -7.75
N LYS A 120 -8.24 -13.37 -7.82
CA LYS A 120 -6.98 -13.87 -7.31
C LYS A 120 -5.99 -13.95 -8.45
N ILE A 121 -4.84 -13.27 -8.32
CA ILE A 121 -3.75 -13.34 -9.28
C ILE A 121 -2.59 -14.16 -8.71
N SER A 122 -1.99 -14.97 -9.57
CA SER A 122 -0.76 -15.73 -9.29
C SER A 122 0.39 -15.04 -10.00
N ILE A 123 1.36 -14.55 -9.23
CA ILE A 123 2.51 -13.79 -9.70
C ILE A 123 3.78 -14.56 -9.38
N GLU A 124 4.69 -14.67 -10.34
CA GLU A 124 6.05 -15.11 -10.08
C GLU A 124 6.89 -13.96 -9.53
N TRP A 125 7.48 -14.16 -8.36
CA TRP A 125 8.35 -13.18 -7.71
C TRP A 125 9.67 -13.83 -7.32
N TYR A 126 10.74 -13.54 -8.07
CA TYR A 126 12.07 -14.11 -7.87
C TYR A 126 12.08 -15.66 -7.78
N GLY A 127 11.34 -16.34 -8.67
CA GLY A 127 11.23 -17.80 -8.67
C GLY A 127 10.23 -18.38 -7.67
N TRP A 128 9.54 -17.55 -6.89
CA TRP A 128 8.49 -17.99 -5.95
C TRP A 128 7.10 -17.64 -6.48
N LEU A 129 6.15 -18.56 -6.30
CA LEU A 129 4.74 -18.31 -6.60
C LEU A 129 4.10 -17.52 -5.45
N MET A 130 3.65 -16.31 -5.77
CA MET A 130 2.93 -15.43 -4.85
C MET A 130 1.48 -15.28 -5.32
N GLU A 131 0.54 -15.55 -4.41
CA GLU A 131 -0.87 -15.36 -4.69
C GLU A 131 -1.39 -14.10 -4.01
N LYS A 132 -2.21 -13.33 -4.74
CA LYS A 132 -2.76 -12.09 -4.21
C LYS A 132 -4.22 -11.90 -4.58
N ASN A 133 -5.03 -11.63 -3.57
CA ASN A 133 -6.43 -11.28 -3.75
C ASN A 133 -6.54 -9.79 -4.07
N LEU A 134 -7.25 -9.49 -5.15
CA LEU A 134 -7.56 -8.16 -5.62
C LEU A 134 -9.07 -7.91 -5.52
N PRO A 135 -9.49 -6.72 -5.08
CA PRO A 135 -10.91 -6.37 -5.00
C PRO A 135 -11.53 -6.22 -6.40
N ALA A 136 -12.81 -6.56 -6.53
CA ALA A 136 -13.55 -6.40 -7.77
C ALA A 136 -13.54 -4.94 -8.28
N SER A 137 -13.11 -4.76 -9.55
CA SER A 137 -13.01 -3.51 -10.29
C SER A 137 -12.90 -3.75 -11.81
N ASP A 138 -13.09 -2.70 -12.61
CA ASP A 138 -12.90 -2.76 -14.08
C ASP A 138 -11.47 -3.18 -14.48
N VAL A 139 -10.48 -2.90 -13.63
CA VAL A 139 -9.09 -3.30 -13.82
C VAL A 139 -8.92 -4.80 -13.57
N THR A 140 -9.53 -5.35 -12.52
CA THR A 140 -9.50 -6.80 -12.29
C THR A 140 -10.24 -7.57 -13.38
N ASP A 141 -11.33 -7.02 -13.92
CA ASP A 141 -12.05 -7.63 -15.05
C ASP A 141 -11.22 -7.63 -16.33
N ALA A 142 -10.43 -6.58 -16.57
CA ALA A 142 -9.48 -6.55 -17.67
C ALA A 142 -8.34 -7.57 -17.50
N ILE A 143 -7.83 -7.73 -16.28
CA ILE A 143 -6.81 -8.74 -15.96
C ILE A 143 -7.37 -10.15 -16.15
N LEU A 144 -8.59 -10.42 -15.67
CA LEU A 144 -9.26 -11.69 -15.91
C LEU A 144 -9.37 -11.97 -17.41
N LYS A 145 -9.84 -11.03 -18.23
CA LYS A 145 -9.95 -11.27 -19.68
C LYS A 145 -8.62 -11.65 -20.35
N GLU A 146 -7.50 -11.17 -19.84
CA GLU A 146 -6.18 -11.43 -20.43
C GLU A 146 -5.50 -12.69 -19.88
N PHE A 147 -5.75 -13.05 -18.61
CA PHE A 147 -5.04 -14.15 -17.91
C PHE A 147 -5.98 -15.24 -17.34
N ASN A 148 -7.24 -15.29 -17.78
CA ASN A 148 -8.21 -16.32 -17.37
C ASN A 148 -7.97 -17.58 -18.20
N ASP A 149 -7.08 -18.42 -17.68
CA ASP A 149 -6.87 -19.83 -18.03
C ASP A 149 -7.97 -20.72 -17.48
#